data_AF-A0A821FRR5-F1
#
_entry.id   AF-A0A821FRR5-F1
#
_cell.length_a   1.000
_cell.length_b   1.000
_cell.length_c   1.000
_cell.angle_alpha   90.00
_cell.angle_beta   90.00
_cell.angle_gamma   90.00
#
_symmetry.space_group_name_H-M   'P 1'
#
loop_
_entity.id
_entity.type
_entity.pdbx_description
1 polymer ?
#
loop_
_entity_poly.entity_id
_entity_poly.type
_entity_poly.pdbx_seq_one_letter_code
_entity_poly.pdbx_strand_id
1 'polypeptide(L)'
;MNSHNDDNLTFGMSLLPDDIFTRVENDFFSIVKIIAGDCVVKILKIQLINSARKLLNIPDIFAFFQIDSKETDALKVESCFKSKTGQYVVKPGVQNSLSYLIKLLKEKLKQEQEQELIMEGNIGKMPRRRLCQHPTLHTVSSYVATGSRPVSSRLLNFIRTRYDLEQLNIRWSCSKCQWVETKVMKEQDETVEKYDMDTGGDELSGNSSMDHEEDDDDAEDEDNEEGDNNEEDD
;
A
#
# COMPACT_ATOMS: atom_id res chain seq x y z
N MET A 1 10.00 30.04 -28.18
CA MET A 1 11.27 29.51 -27.64
C MET A 1 10.97 28.57 -26.46
N ASN A 2 10.38 27.39 -26.69
CA ASN A 2 10.01 26.44 -25.61
C ASN A 2 10.69 25.05 -25.74
N SER A 3 11.56 24.84 -26.73
CA SER A 3 12.10 23.52 -27.04
C SER A 3 13.18 23.00 -26.08
N HIS A 4 13.63 23.78 -25.10
CA HIS A 4 14.71 23.38 -24.18
C HIS A 4 14.24 22.73 -22.87
N ASN A 5 12.94 22.72 -22.59
CA ASN A 5 12.43 22.19 -21.32
C ASN A 5 12.14 20.68 -21.33
N ASP A 6 12.01 20.07 -22.51
CA ASP A 6 11.57 18.68 -22.63
C ASP A 6 12.70 17.67 -22.39
N ASP A 7 13.92 17.98 -22.85
CA ASP A 7 15.07 17.07 -22.72
C ASP A 7 15.46 16.79 -21.26
N ASN A 8 15.30 17.78 -20.37
CA ASN A 8 15.60 17.63 -18.94
C ASN A 8 14.57 16.76 -18.19
N LEU A 9 13.37 16.63 -18.74
CA LEU A 9 12.33 15.79 -18.12
C LEU A 9 12.61 14.32 -18.40
N THR A 10 12.97 13.98 -19.65
CA THR A 10 13.25 12.60 -20.06
C THR A 10 14.40 11.99 -19.27
N PHE A 11 15.48 12.75 -19.06
CA PHE A 11 16.60 12.28 -18.22
C PHE A 11 16.16 12.02 -16.78
N GLY A 12 15.39 12.95 -16.18
CA GLY A 12 14.91 12.80 -14.80
C GLY A 12 14.00 11.59 -14.60
N MET A 13 13.21 11.23 -15.61
CA MET A 13 12.33 10.05 -15.55
C MET A 13 13.10 8.74 -15.43
N SER A 14 14.32 8.66 -15.97
CA SER A 14 15.18 7.47 -15.83
C SER A 14 15.76 7.27 -14.42
N LEU A 15 15.75 8.32 -13.59
CA LEU A 15 16.19 8.26 -12.20
C LEU A 15 15.11 7.74 -11.24
N LEU A 16 13.84 7.74 -11.67
CA LEU A 16 12.72 7.23 -10.88
C LEU A 16 12.49 5.74 -11.16
N PRO A 17 12.60 4.86 -10.15
CA PRO A 17 12.30 3.45 -10.35
C PRO A 17 10.79 3.23 -10.59
N ASP A 18 10.45 2.13 -11.24
CA ASP A 18 9.05 1.79 -11.60
C ASP A 18 8.17 1.54 -10.37
N ASP A 19 8.75 1.17 -9.23
CA ASP A 19 8.04 0.89 -7.98
C ASP A 19 8.07 2.08 -7.01
N ILE A 20 8.35 3.30 -7.49
CA ILE A 20 8.49 4.49 -6.63
C ILE A 20 7.28 4.75 -5.72
N PHE A 21 6.06 4.41 -6.16
CA PHE A 21 4.84 4.63 -5.36
C PHE A 21 4.56 3.55 -4.31
N THR A 22 5.30 2.44 -4.31
CA THR A 22 5.24 1.41 -3.26
C THR A 22 6.38 1.56 -2.25
N ARG A 23 7.44 2.29 -2.59
CA ARG A 23 8.56 2.57 -1.69
C ARG A 23 8.14 3.48 -0.53
N VAL A 24 8.68 3.18 0.65
CA VAL A 24 8.46 3.93 1.88
C VAL A 24 9.77 4.19 2.61
N GLU A 25 9.78 5.21 3.46
CA GLU A 25 10.88 5.51 4.38
C GLU A 25 12.25 5.62 3.69
N ASN A 26 13.25 4.85 4.13
CA ASN A 26 14.64 4.96 3.67
C ASN A 26 14.78 4.72 2.16
N ASP A 27 14.01 3.79 1.59
CA ASP A 27 14.03 3.52 0.15
C ASP A 27 13.54 4.74 -0.63
N PHE A 28 12.46 5.36 -0.18
CA PHE A 28 11.95 6.59 -0.76
C PHE A 28 12.95 7.74 -0.58
N PHE A 29 13.50 7.92 0.62
CA PHE A 29 14.43 9.00 0.93
C PHE A 29 15.75 8.90 0.15
N SER A 30 16.24 7.69 -0.14
CA SER A 30 17.44 7.50 -0.96
C SER A 30 17.28 8.10 -2.36
N ILE A 31 16.10 7.92 -2.96
CA ILE A 31 15.77 8.44 -4.29
C ILE A 31 15.58 9.96 -4.24
N VAL A 32 14.86 10.45 -3.22
CA VAL A 32 14.71 11.90 -2.98
C VAL A 32 16.07 12.57 -2.80
N LYS A 33 17.00 11.94 -2.08
CA LYS A 33 18.36 12.47 -1.88
C LYS A 33 19.10 12.65 -3.20
N ILE A 34 19.02 11.66 -4.09
CA ILE A 34 19.67 11.69 -5.40
C ILE A 34 19.10 12.82 -6.28
N ILE A 35 17.77 13.00 -6.27
CA ILE A 35 17.09 13.93 -7.18
C ILE A 35 17.03 15.35 -6.63
N ALA A 36 16.72 15.50 -5.34
CA ALA A 36 16.37 16.78 -4.73
C ALA A 36 17.36 17.27 -3.65
N GLY A 37 18.30 16.40 -3.24
CA GLY A 37 19.34 16.69 -2.25
C GLY A 37 18.94 16.42 -0.80
N ASP A 38 19.94 16.42 0.09
CA ASP A 38 19.80 16.11 1.52
C ASP A 38 18.87 17.07 2.26
N CYS A 39 18.89 18.35 1.91
CA CYS A 39 18.05 19.37 2.53
C CYS A 39 16.56 19.04 2.36
N VAL A 40 16.14 18.59 1.18
CA VAL A 40 14.75 18.17 0.92
C VAL A 40 14.41 16.92 1.72
N VAL A 41 15.31 15.96 1.84
CA VAL A 41 15.09 14.75 2.68
C VAL A 41 14.80 15.13 4.13
N LYS A 42 15.57 16.06 4.72
CA LYS A 42 15.35 16.54 6.09
C LYS A 42 13.97 17.19 6.25
N ILE A 43 13.58 18.03 5.28
CA ILE A 43 12.25 18.66 5.23
C ILE A 43 11.13 17.62 5.23
N LEU A 44 11.25 16.57 4.39
CA LEU A 44 10.24 15.52 4.30
C LEU A 44 10.18 14.66 5.56
N LYS A 45 11.33 14.35 6.18
CA LYS A 45 11.40 13.57 7.42
C LYS A 45 10.70 14.26 8.58
N ILE A 46 10.96 15.56 8.79
CA ILE A 46 10.30 16.35 9.87
C ILE A 46 8.78 16.38 9.71
N GLN A 47 8.29 16.41 8.47
CA GLN A 47 6.84 16.38 8.19
C GLN A 47 6.25 14.96 8.10
N LEU A 48 7.03 13.92 8.38
CA LEU A 48 6.63 12.50 8.27
C LEU A 48 6.11 12.13 6.85
N ILE A 49 6.64 12.80 5.83
CA ILE A 49 6.35 12.55 4.41
C ILE A 49 7.28 11.44 3.93
N ASN A 50 6.87 10.20 4.17
CA ASN A 50 7.70 9.01 3.93
C ASN A 50 7.33 8.22 2.66
N SER A 51 6.58 8.79 1.72
CA SER A 51 6.27 8.16 0.42
C SER A 51 5.92 9.19 -0.66
N ALA A 52 6.06 8.79 -1.93
CA ALA A 52 5.69 9.61 -3.08
C ALA A 52 4.20 9.98 -3.08
N ARG A 53 3.31 9.06 -2.69
CA ARG A 53 1.86 9.32 -2.61
C ARG A 53 1.52 10.39 -1.59
N LYS A 54 2.13 10.33 -0.40
CA LYS A 54 1.96 11.37 0.63
C LYS A 54 2.46 12.72 0.12
N LEU A 55 3.65 12.74 -0.49
CA LEU A 55 4.25 13.96 -1.02
C LEU A 55 3.34 14.65 -2.05
N LEU A 56 2.74 13.90 -2.97
CA LEU A 56 1.86 14.44 -4.00
C LEU A 56 0.53 15.01 -3.48
N ASN A 57 0.10 14.59 -2.28
CA ASN A 57 -1.16 15.02 -1.67
C ASN A 57 -1.00 16.24 -0.76
N ILE A 58 0.22 16.74 -0.55
CA ILE A 58 0.48 17.88 0.33
C ILE A 58 0.48 19.16 -0.50
N PRO A 59 -0.40 20.13 -0.18
CA PRO A 59 -0.55 21.35 -0.97
C PRO A 59 0.62 22.31 -0.84
N ASP A 60 1.16 22.47 0.37
CA ASP A 60 2.31 23.33 0.66
C ASP A 60 3.25 22.66 1.66
N ILE A 61 4.40 22.21 1.16
CA ILE A 61 5.42 21.49 1.93
C ILE A 61 6.26 22.47 2.78
N PHE A 62 6.21 23.77 2.51
CA PHE A 62 7.01 24.76 3.25
C PHE A 62 6.21 25.49 4.34
N ALA A 63 4.91 25.25 4.45
CA ALA A 63 4.04 25.88 5.44
C ALA A 63 4.52 25.67 6.89
N PHE A 64 5.13 24.52 7.19
CA PHE A 64 5.63 24.21 8.53
C PHE A 64 6.79 25.11 9.00
N PHE A 65 7.46 25.85 8.11
CA PHE A 65 8.46 26.84 8.52
C PHE A 65 7.88 28.02 9.30
N GLN A 66 6.55 28.17 9.36
CA GLN A 66 5.90 29.16 10.21
C GLN A 66 5.87 28.74 11.69
N ILE A 67 6.21 27.48 12.00
CA ILE A 67 6.25 26.97 13.37
C ILE A 67 7.60 27.35 14.00
N ASP A 68 7.56 27.84 15.24
CA ASP A 68 8.74 28.13 16.03
C ASP A 68 9.08 26.93 16.91
N SER A 69 10.10 26.17 16.50
CA SER A 69 10.62 25.03 17.25
C SER A 69 12.11 24.85 16.98
N LYS A 70 12.84 24.27 17.94
CA LYS A 70 14.28 24.01 17.83
C LYS A 70 14.62 23.18 16.58
N GLU A 71 13.80 22.18 16.28
CA GLU A 71 13.95 21.31 15.10
C GLU A 71 13.79 22.09 13.79
N THR A 72 12.75 22.93 13.71
CA THR A 72 12.53 23.77 12.52
C THR A 72 13.58 24.86 12.37
N ASP A 73 14.15 25.37 13.46
CA ASP A 73 15.14 26.45 13.41
C ASP A 73 16.47 25.99 12.84
N ALA A 74 16.95 24.81 13.23
CA ALA A 74 18.13 24.19 12.61
C ALA A 74 17.93 24.02 11.09
N LEU A 75 16.73 23.59 10.68
CA LEU A 75 16.42 23.42 9.26
C LEU A 75 16.31 24.75 8.52
N LYS A 76 15.67 25.77 9.10
CA LYS A 76 15.57 27.13 8.53
C LYS A 76 16.95 27.72 8.22
N VAL A 77 17.94 27.50 9.08
CA VAL A 77 19.32 27.96 8.84
C VAL A 77 19.92 27.31 7.58
N GLU A 78 19.64 26.03 7.36
CA GLU A 78 20.14 25.28 6.21
C GLU A 78 19.36 25.61 4.92
N SER A 79 18.03 25.74 4.99
CA SER A 79 17.15 25.78 3.82
C SER A 79 16.65 27.17 3.44
N CYS A 80 16.81 28.18 4.30
CA CYS A 80 16.20 29.50 4.12
C CYS A 80 17.25 30.64 4.20
N PHE A 81 16.87 31.80 3.67
CA PHE A 81 17.50 33.08 3.96
C PHE A 81 16.67 33.80 5.02
N LYS A 82 17.33 34.37 6.03
CA LYS A 82 16.68 35.22 7.02
C LYS A 82 16.71 36.67 6.54
N SER A 83 15.53 37.24 6.32
CA SER A 83 15.36 38.66 5.99
C SER A 83 15.69 39.55 7.18
N LYS A 84 16.00 40.82 6.92
CA LYS A 84 16.18 41.86 7.95
C LYS A 84 14.94 42.02 8.85
N THR A 85 13.76 41.68 8.34
CA THR A 85 12.48 41.70 9.08
C THR A 85 12.30 40.49 10.00
N GLY A 86 13.25 39.54 10.01
CA GLY A 86 13.14 38.27 10.73
C GLY A 86 12.36 37.18 9.98
N GLN A 87 11.78 37.48 8.82
CA GLN A 87 11.08 36.49 8.00
C GLN A 87 12.05 35.54 7.30
N TYR A 88 11.67 34.26 7.21
CA TYR A 88 12.43 33.24 6.49
C TYR A 88 11.89 33.07 5.06
N VAL A 89 12.80 33.06 4.09
CA VAL A 89 12.49 32.82 2.67
C VAL A 89 13.25 31.58 2.22
N VAL A 90 12.54 30.56 1.70
CA VAL A 90 13.17 29.32 1.24
C VAL A 90 14.17 29.61 0.12
N LYS A 91 15.35 28.99 0.17
CA LYS A 91 16.38 29.13 -0.87
C LYS A 91 15.80 28.63 -2.21
N PRO A 92 15.93 29.40 -3.32
CA PRO A 92 15.38 29.01 -4.61
C PRO A 92 15.82 27.62 -5.10
N GLY A 93 17.06 27.21 -4.79
CA GLY A 93 17.56 25.88 -5.13
C GLY A 93 16.77 24.73 -4.49
N VAL A 94 16.39 24.88 -3.21
CA VAL A 94 15.59 23.88 -2.48
C VAL A 94 14.16 23.83 -3.02
N GLN A 95 13.57 25.01 -3.30
CA GLN A 95 12.23 25.09 -3.86
C GLN A 95 12.17 24.48 -5.27
N ASN A 96 13.17 24.77 -6.11
CA ASN A 96 13.25 24.27 -7.47
C ASN A 96 13.50 22.75 -7.50
N SER A 97 14.38 22.22 -6.63
CA SER A 97 14.67 20.80 -6.59
C SER A 97 13.46 19.96 -6.15
N LEU A 98 12.73 20.43 -5.14
CA LEU A 98 11.47 19.81 -4.72
C LEU A 98 10.37 19.92 -5.79
N SER A 99 10.24 21.08 -6.42
CA SER A 99 9.27 21.28 -7.51
C SER A 99 9.56 20.36 -8.69
N TYR A 100 10.84 20.18 -9.03
CA TYR A 100 11.29 19.26 -10.07
C TYR A 100 10.95 17.81 -9.72
N LEU A 101 11.23 17.36 -8.49
CA LEU A 101 10.85 16.03 -8.01
C LEU A 101 9.33 15.81 -8.10
N ILE A 102 8.51 16.77 -7.65
CA ILE A 102 7.04 16.67 -7.73
C ILE A 102 6.59 16.56 -9.20
N LYS A 103 7.20 17.32 -10.11
CA LYS A 103 6.90 17.24 -11.54
C LYS A 103 7.20 15.84 -12.09
N LEU A 104 8.36 15.27 -11.76
CA LEU A 104 8.72 13.90 -12.18
C LEU A 104 7.74 12.85 -11.64
N LEU A 105 7.39 12.94 -10.36
CA LEU A 105 6.43 12.02 -9.74
C LEU A 105 5.04 12.13 -10.39
N LYS A 106 4.56 13.34 -10.71
CA LYS A 106 3.28 13.52 -11.42
C LYS A 106 3.30 12.91 -12.81
N GLU A 107 4.40 13.06 -13.55
CA GLU A 107 4.54 12.47 -14.88
C GLU A 107 4.57 10.94 -14.80
N LYS A 108 5.31 10.37 -13.84
CA LYS A 108 5.33 8.91 -13.60
C LYS A 108 3.95 8.36 -13.24
N LEU A 109 3.20 9.06 -12.37
CA LEU A 109 1.85 8.66 -12.00
C LEU A 109 0.91 8.64 -13.22
N LYS A 110 1.05 9.63 -14.11
CA LYS A 110 0.27 9.69 -15.35
C LYS A 110 0.61 8.52 -16.28
N GLN A 111 1.89 8.15 -16.40
CA GLN A 111 2.32 7.01 -17.19
C GLN A 111 1.76 5.68 -16.66
N GLU A 112 1.74 5.47 -15.33
CA GLU A 112 1.13 4.27 -14.73
C GLU A 112 -0.37 4.18 -15.04
N GLN A 113 -1.10 5.30 -14.92
CA GLN A 113 -2.53 5.36 -15.25
C GLN A 113 -2.80 5.06 -16.74
N GLU A 114 -1.98 5.60 -17.64
CA GLU A 114 -2.09 5.33 -19.07
C GLU A 114 -1.80 3.85 -19.38
N GLN A 115 -0.82 3.23 -18.72
CA GLN A 115 -0.52 1.80 -18.87
C GLN A 115 -1.65 0.91 -18.36
N GLU A 116 -2.26 1.24 -17.22
CA GLU A 116 -3.44 0.53 -16.69
C GLU A 116 -4.60 0.56 -17.70
N LEU A 117 -4.88 1.72 -18.29
CA LEU A 117 -5.92 1.86 -19.32
C LEU A 117 -5.62 1.05 -20.59
N ILE A 118 -4.36 0.95 -21.01
CA ILE A 118 -3.96 0.12 -22.15
C ILE A 118 -4.11 -1.37 -21.83
N MET A 119 -3.73 -1.79 -20.62
CA MET A 119 -3.92 -3.18 -20.18
C MET A 119 -5.40 -3.54 -20.10
N GLU A 120 -6.24 -2.66 -19.55
CA GLU A 120 -7.71 -2.84 -19.54
C GLU A 120 -8.31 -2.88 -20.96
N GLY A 121 -7.80 -2.06 -21.88
CA GLY A 121 -8.21 -2.06 -23.29
C GLY A 121 -7.83 -3.32 -24.06
N ASN A 122 -6.71 -3.95 -23.70
CA ASN A 122 -6.19 -5.17 -24.32
C ASN A 122 -6.68 -6.47 -23.66
N ILE A 123 -7.39 -6.39 -22.53
CA ILE A 123 -8.37 -7.42 -22.15
C ILE A 123 -9.52 -7.30 -23.15
N GLY A 124 -9.23 -7.73 -24.39
CA GLY A 124 -9.99 -7.40 -25.57
C GLY A 124 -11.43 -7.73 -25.34
N LYS A 125 -12.32 -6.78 -25.69
CA LYS A 125 -13.78 -6.93 -25.80
C LYS A 125 -14.16 -8.37 -25.61
N MET A 126 -14.33 -8.79 -24.35
CA MET A 126 -14.64 -10.17 -24.03
C MET A 126 -15.83 -10.49 -24.93
N PRO A 127 -15.70 -11.41 -25.90
CA PRO A 127 -16.63 -11.49 -27.03
C PRO A 127 -18.01 -11.47 -26.43
N ARG A 128 -18.83 -10.45 -26.78
CA ARG A 128 -20.14 -10.21 -26.17
C ARG A 128 -20.86 -11.55 -26.21
N ARG A 129 -20.81 -12.31 -25.10
CA ARG A 129 -21.43 -13.62 -25.04
C ARG A 129 -22.90 -13.27 -25.07
N ARG A 130 -23.53 -13.63 -26.18
CA ARG A 130 -24.95 -13.48 -26.43
C ARG A 130 -25.67 -13.84 -25.13
N LEU A 131 -26.47 -12.88 -24.65
CA LEU A 131 -27.49 -12.99 -23.59
C LEU A 131 -27.28 -14.16 -22.61
N CYS A 132 -26.83 -13.85 -21.40
CA CYS A 132 -27.21 -14.68 -20.26
C CYS A 132 -28.75 -14.61 -20.15
N GLN A 133 -29.44 -15.64 -20.65
CA GLN A 133 -30.82 -15.89 -20.25
C GLN A 133 -30.76 -16.31 -18.79
N HIS A 134 -31.24 -15.44 -17.90
CA HIS A 134 -31.17 -15.65 -16.47
C HIS A 134 -31.94 -16.93 -16.08
N PRO A 135 -31.50 -17.66 -15.03
CA PRO A 135 -32.00 -19.00 -14.70
C PRO A 135 -33.37 -19.03 -14.01
N THR A 136 -34.05 -17.90 -13.81
CA THR A 136 -35.29 -17.83 -13.01
C THR A 136 -36.51 -18.50 -13.66
N LEU A 137 -36.35 -19.16 -14.82
CA LEU A 137 -37.34 -20.08 -15.40
C LEU A 137 -36.95 -21.57 -15.30
N HIS A 138 -35.89 -21.91 -14.57
CA HIS A 138 -35.63 -23.30 -14.20
C HIS A 138 -36.14 -23.56 -12.78
N THR A 139 -37.45 -23.74 -12.66
CA THR A 139 -38.08 -24.32 -11.46
C THR A 139 -37.63 -25.76 -11.20
N VAL A 140 -36.87 -26.38 -12.11
CA VAL A 140 -36.17 -27.65 -11.89
C VAL A 140 -34.85 -27.62 -12.67
N SER A 141 -33.79 -27.05 -12.11
CA SER A 141 -32.44 -27.28 -12.64
C SER A 141 -31.44 -27.41 -11.50
N SER A 142 -31.04 -28.65 -11.27
CA SER A 142 -29.91 -29.07 -10.46
C SER A 142 -28.56 -28.76 -11.10
N TYR A 143 -28.49 -27.89 -12.13
CA TYR A 143 -27.22 -27.45 -12.68
C TYR A 143 -26.61 -26.32 -11.85
N VAL A 144 -25.94 -26.75 -10.79
CA VAL A 144 -24.79 -26.04 -10.23
C VAL A 144 -23.82 -25.76 -11.37
N ALA A 145 -23.37 -24.50 -11.53
CA ALA A 145 -22.44 -24.14 -12.59
C ALA A 145 -21.21 -25.05 -12.53
N THR A 146 -20.97 -25.83 -13.59
CA THR A 146 -19.74 -26.61 -13.80
C THR A 146 -18.56 -25.64 -13.73
N GLY A 147 -17.88 -25.63 -12.58
CA GLY A 147 -16.82 -24.68 -12.25
C GLY A 147 -16.90 -24.06 -10.85
N SER A 148 -18.02 -24.22 -10.13
CA SER A 148 -18.05 -23.95 -8.70
C SER A 148 -17.29 -25.07 -7.99
N ARG A 149 -16.05 -24.78 -7.59
CA ARG A 149 -15.29 -25.67 -6.72
C ARG A 149 -15.90 -25.56 -5.31
N PRO A 150 -16.13 -26.69 -4.62
CA PRO A 150 -16.47 -26.63 -3.21
C PRO A 150 -15.37 -25.84 -2.48
N VAL A 151 -15.78 -24.87 -1.69
CA VAL A 151 -14.86 -24.13 -0.82
C VAL A 151 -14.24 -25.16 0.13
N SER A 152 -12.91 -25.16 0.26
CA SER A 152 -12.25 -26.09 1.18
C SER A 152 -12.83 -25.95 2.59
N SER A 153 -13.00 -27.07 3.30
CA SER A 153 -13.51 -27.07 4.69
C SER A 153 -12.70 -26.15 5.61
N ARG A 154 -11.38 -26.02 5.35
CA ARG A 154 -10.50 -25.08 6.06
C ARG A 154 -10.89 -23.62 5.85
N LEU A 155 -11.18 -23.20 4.61
CA LEU A 155 -11.60 -21.83 4.32
C LEU A 155 -13.02 -21.56 4.84
N LEU A 156 -13.92 -22.55 4.76
CA LEU A 156 -15.25 -22.46 5.33
C LEU A 156 -15.21 -22.27 6.86
N ASN A 157 -14.39 -23.06 7.55
CA ASN A 157 -14.18 -22.93 8.99
C ASN A 157 -13.51 -21.61 9.37
N PHE A 158 -12.54 -21.14 8.58
CA PHE A 158 -11.93 -19.84 8.79
C PHE A 158 -12.98 -18.71 8.75
N ILE A 159 -13.86 -18.72 7.73
CA ILE A 159 -14.93 -17.72 7.60
C ILE A 159 -15.90 -17.83 8.79
N ARG A 160 -16.30 -19.05 9.18
CA ARG A 160 -17.16 -19.30 10.36
C ARG A 160 -16.58 -18.76 11.67
N THR A 161 -15.27 -18.93 11.89
CA THR A 161 -14.63 -18.47 13.13
C THR A 161 -14.45 -16.95 13.20
N ARG A 162 -14.48 -16.26 12.07
CA ARG A 162 -14.18 -14.82 11.97
C ARG A 162 -15.40 -13.95 11.75
N TYR A 163 -16.49 -14.51 11.26
CA TYR A 163 -17.67 -13.75 10.88
C TYR A 163 -18.94 -14.45 11.36
N ASP A 164 -19.88 -13.65 11.88
CA ASP A 164 -21.23 -14.10 12.22
C ASP A 164 -21.99 -14.42 10.92
N LEU A 165 -22.19 -15.72 10.67
CA LEU A 165 -22.81 -16.20 9.44
C LEU A 165 -24.29 -15.82 9.33
N GLU A 166 -24.98 -15.58 10.46
CA GLU A 166 -26.39 -15.18 10.47
C GLU A 166 -26.60 -13.80 9.84
N GLN A 167 -25.54 -12.97 9.84
CA GLN A 167 -25.56 -11.61 9.30
C GLN A 167 -24.82 -11.49 7.96
N LEU A 168 -24.26 -12.59 7.44
CA LEU A 168 -23.36 -12.57 6.29
C LEU A 168 -24.15 -12.55 4.98
N ASN A 169 -24.35 -11.33 4.48
CA ASN A 169 -24.87 -11.08 3.15
C ASN A 169 -23.78 -11.35 2.11
N ILE A 170 -23.78 -12.56 1.53
CA ILE A 170 -22.86 -12.85 0.44
C ILE A 170 -23.40 -12.21 -0.83
N ARG A 171 -22.61 -11.28 -1.36
CA ARG A 171 -22.84 -10.63 -2.63
C ARG A 171 -22.06 -11.35 -3.72
N TRP A 172 -22.77 -11.94 -4.66
CA TRP A 172 -22.18 -12.50 -5.87
C TRP A 172 -22.39 -11.50 -6.99
N SER A 173 -21.30 -10.95 -7.52
CA SER A 173 -21.36 -10.16 -8.74
C SER A 173 -21.11 -11.07 -9.94
N CYS A 174 -22.07 -11.16 -10.86
CA CYS A 174 -21.83 -11.80 -12.14
C CYS A 174 -20.79 -10.98 -12.91
N SER A 175 -19.60 -11.55 -13.18
CA SER A 175 -18.53 -10.86 -13.91
C SER A 175 -18.92 -10.44 -15.34
N LYS A 176 -20.06 -10.93 -15.86
CA LYS A 176 -20.56 -10.63 -17.20
C LYS A 176 -21.56 -9.48 -17.27
N CYS A 177 -22.45 -9.33 -16.29
CA CYS A 177 -23.49 -8.29 -16.29
C CYS A 177 -23.42 -7.36 -15.08
N GLN A 178 -22.46 -7.58 -14.18
CA GLN A 178 -22.31 -6.87 -12.91
C GLN A 178 -23.55 -6.90 -12.00
N TRP A 179 -24.55 -7.73 -12.31
CA TRP A 179 -25.69 -7.95 -11.44
C TRP A 179 -25.20 -8.56 -10.13
N VAL A 180 -25.60 -7.93 -9.03
CA VAL A 180 -25.25 -8.34 -7.68
C VAL A 180 -26.44 -9.06 -7.07
N GLU A 181 -26.33 -10.37 -6.92
CA GLU A 181 -27.29 -11.13 -6.12
C GLU A 181 -26.78 -11.15 -4.67
N THR A 182 -27.60 -10.69 -3.74
CA THR A 182 -27.32 -10.80 -2.31
C THR A 182 -28.16 -11.94 -1.77
N LYS A 183 -27.52 -12.98 -1.26
CA LYS A 183 -28.23 -14.09 -0.61
C LYS A 183 -27.77 -14.18 0.84
N VAL A 184 -28.74 -14.17 1.74
CA VAL A 184 -28.51 -14.48 3.14
C VAL A 184 -28.20 -15.96 3.22
N MET A 185 -27.02 -16.32 3.74
CA MET A 185 -26.75 -17.71 4.08
C MET A 185 -27.66 -18.08 5.25
N LYS A 186 -28.76 -18.77 4.95
CA LYS A 186 -29.48 -19.52 5.98
C LYS A 186 -28.74 -20.83 6.18
N GLU A 187 -28.58 -21.26 7.43
CA GLU A 187 -28.13 -22.61 7.73
C GLU A 187 -28.94 -23.58 6.87
N GLN A 188 -28.26 -24.38 6.06
CA GLN A 188 -28.94 -25.52 5.46
C GLN A 188 -29.26 -26.43 6.64
N ASP A 189 -30.54 -26.54 6.97
CA ASP A 189 -31.02 -27.60 7.85
C ASP A 189 -30.41 -28.90 7.32
N GLU A 190 -29.57 -29.54 8.14
CA GLU A 190 -28.93 -30.82 7.88
C GLU A 190 -30.00 -31.93 7.87
N THR A 191 -30.96 -31.85 6.96
CA THR A 191 -31.81 -32.97 6.54
C THR A 191 -31.17 -33.60 5.30
N VAL A 192 -29.87 -33.92 5.42
CA VAL A 192 -29.25 -34.88 4.51
C VAL A 192 -29.78 -36.23 4.96
N GLU A 193 -30.77 -36.75 4.25
CA GLU A 193 -31.15 -38.16 4.34
C GLU A 193 -29.87 -38.99 4.19
N LYS A 194 -29.48 -39.65 5.29
CA LYS A 194 -28.37 -40.58 5.36
C LYS A 194 -28.62 -41.68 4.34
N TYR A 195 -27.87 -41.66 3.25
CA TYR A 195 -27.60 -42.88 2.50
C TYR A 195 -26.55 -43.65 3.30
N ASP A 196 -26.97 -44.73 3.94
CA ASP A 196 -26.11 -45.67 4.65
C ASP A 196 -25.12 -46.29 3.64
N MET A 197 -23.89 -45.79 3.66
CA MET A 197 -22.75 -46.41 2.99
C MET A 197 -21.85 -46.96 4.09
N ASP A 198 -22.07 -48.24 4.39
CA ASP A 198 -21.15 -49.08 5.16
C ASP A 198 -19.75 -48.99 4.57
N THR A 199 -18.84 -48.35 5.29
CA THR A 199 -17.40 -48.50 5.06
C THR A 199 -16.75 -48.91 6.37
N GLY A 200 -16.36 -50.18 6.39
CA GLY A 200 -15.63 -50.82 7.48
C GLY A 200 -14.31 -50.12 7.77
N GLY A 201 -13.92 -50.24 9.03
CA GLY A 201 -12.76 -49.56 9.60
C GLY A 201 -11.42 -50.04 9.08
N ASP A 202 -10.40 -49.27 9.44
CA ASP A 202 -9.29 -49.83 10.20
C ASP A 202 -8.61 -48.71 11.00
N GLU A 203 -8.25 -49.09 12.21
CA GLU A 203 -7.56 -48.31 13.23
C GLU A 203 -6.12 -48.01 12.79
N LEU A 204 -5.50 -46.97 13.37
CA LEU A 204 -4.21 -47.04 14.09
C LEU A 204 -3.59 -45.64 14.30
N SER A 205 -3.59 -45.23 15.58
CA SER A 205 -2.49 -44.68 16.39
C SER A 205 -1.45 -43.71 15.79
N GLY A 206 -1.21 -42.59 16.48
CA GLY A 206 0.07 -41.87 16.41
C GLY A 206 0.11 -40.53 17.13
N ASN A 207 0.22 -40.53 18.47
CA ASN A 207 0.66 -39.37 19.25
C ASN A 207 2.11 -39.00 18.89
N SER A 208 2.43 -37.71 18.79
CA SER A 208 3.69 -37.19 19.32
C SER A 208 3.56 -35.70 19.65
N SER A 209 3.53 -35.41 20.96
CA SER A 209 3.85 -34.13 21.54
C SER A 209 5.30 -33.76 21.22
N MET A 210 5.56 -32.50 20.90
CA MET A 210 6.92 -31.98 20.82
C MET A 210 6.94 -30.62 21.51
N ASP A 211 7.30 -30.69 22.78
CA ASP A 211 7.76 -29.58 23.60
C ASP A 211 9.01 -28.98 22.93
N HIS A 212 9.10 -27.65 22.82
CA HIS A 212 10.38 -27.02 22.56
C HIS A 212 10.56 -25.79 23.43
N GLU A 213 11.76 -25.76 23.98
CA GLU A 213 12.17 -25.13 25.22
C GLU A 213 12.46 -23.64 25.03
N GLU A 214 12.38 -22.96 26.17
CA GLU A 214 12.81 -21.59 26.42
C GLU A 214 14.33 -21.52 26.31
N ASP A 215 14.86 -20.54 25.57
CA ASP A 215 16.25 -20.11 25.71
C ASP A 215 16.24 -18.63 26.09
N ASP A 216 16.49 -18.42 27.38
CA ASP A 216 17.03 -17.20 27.98
C ASP A 216 18.42 -16.93 27.38
N ASP A 217 18.70 -15.69 27.00
CA ASP A 217 20.07 -15.18 26.98
C ASP A 217 20.06 -13.69 27.36
N ASP A 218 20.40 -13.48 28.63
CA ASP A 218 20.93 -12.25 29.20
C ASP A 218 22.18 -11.79 28.43
N ALA A 219 22.26 -10.49 28.13
CA ALA A 219 23.54 -9.84 27.91
C ALA A 219 23.48 -8.40 28.44
N GLU A 220 24.33 -8.18 29.43
CA GLU A 220 24.50 -7.00 30.27
C GLU A 220 25.07 -5.79 29.52
N ASP A 221 24.79 -4.62 30.12
CA ASP A 221 25.66 -3.45 30.34
C ASP A 221 26.86 -3.22 29.42
N GLU A 222 26.94 -2.03 28.82
CA GLU A 222 28.14 -1.19 28.95
C GLU A 222 27.74 0.31 28.94
N ASP A 223 27.87 0.90 30.13
CA ASP A 223 28.06 2.33 30.34
C ASP A 223 29.21 2.86 29.47
N ASN A 224 29.02 4.01 28.81
CA ASN A 224 30.17 4.78 28.34
C ASN A 224 29.94 6.29 28.44
N GLU A 225 30.47 6.80 29.54
CA GLU A 225 31.22 8.03 29.74
C GLU A 225 30.75 9.34 29.10
N GLU A 226 30.34 10.21 30.01
CA GLU A 226 30.27 11.67 29.92
C GLU A 226 31.61 12.26 29.43
N GLY A 227 31.57 12.93 28.29
CA GLY A 227 32.64 13.82 27.82
C GLY A 227 32.22 15.28 27.95
N ASP A 228 32.34 15.82 29.17
CA ASP A 228 32.28 17.25 29.45
C ASP A 228 33.63 17.88 29.05
N ASN A 229 33.64 18.71 28.00
CA ASN A 229 34.76 19.59 27.70
C ASN A 229 34.22 20.99 27.41
N ASN A 230 34.31 21.81 28.45
CA ASN A 230 34.44 23.26 28.37
C ASN A 230 35.48 23.65 27.32
N GLU A 231 35.20 24.72 26.58
CA GLU A 231 36.20 25.75 26.29
C GLU A 231 35.46 27.05 25.95
N GLU A 232 35.48 27.95 26.94
CA GLU A 232 35.38 29.40 26.77
C GLU A 232 36.54 29.84 25.87
N ASP A 233 36.31 30.74 24.91
CA ASP A 233 37.30 31.75 24.51
C ASP A 233 36.66 32.80 23.56
N ASP A 234 36.80 34.06 23.99
CA ASP A 234 36.67 35.39 23.33
C ASP A 234 35.33 35.91 22.76
#